data_AF-T0KUC1-F1
#
_entry.id   AF-T0KUC1-F1
#
_cell.length_a   1.000
_cell.length_b   1.000
_cell.length_c   1.000
_cell.angle_alpha   90.00
_cell.angle_beta   90.00
_cell.angle_gamma   90.00
#
_symmetry.space_group_name_H-M   'P 1'
#
loop_
_entity.id
_entity.type
_entity.pdbx_description
1 polymer ?
#
loop_
_entity_poly.entity_id
_entity_poly.type
_entity_poly.pdbx_seq_one_letter_code
_entity_poly.pdbx_strand_id
1 'polypeptide(L)'
;MLFCNLPLLLSYCLIFSNSASSHLLPRAGDDPGGHQWLDHNKVPALTQNASPGLEGQLELRFNPSLYISGGCDIYPAVDVSGSLGAGLKPTGGGRSGCDKGGNGQVYARRGTSQDRTGIMYSYYVPKVRWGKGNDAGHRHYWASIVVWVNRWGCDAEDVTSVWPVGLSFTADHATWQTASAGVTTYEASGVGLDTPTRPRMQIHDNAITPFGNGDASKAFGRTLVGWDSLPAAAQKALGDVKYEHTEVPFIDANFQKHMDAAYRESFYGGLKEDQGCDGGGKTPTTEAPSSTTTAPAIDDPLR
;
A
#
# COMPACT_ATOMS: atom_id res chain seq x y z
N MET A 1 70.64 -10.78 -51.53
CA MET A 1 69.98 -9.46 -51.42
C MET A 1 68.73 -9.55 -52.28
N LEU A 2 67.54 -9.11 -51.89
CA LEU A 2 67.09 -8.54 -50.61
C LEU A 2 65.69 -9.12 -50.31
N PHE A 3 65.36 -9.42 -49.04
CA PHE A 3 64.03 -9.92 -48.69
C PHE A 3 63.00 -8.79 -48.66
N CYS A 4 61.76 -9.08 -49.06
CA CYS A 4 60.59 -8.27 -48.73
C CYS A 4 59.40 -9.21 -48.43
N ASN A 5 59.17 -9.52 -47.15
CA ASN A 5 58.02 -10.28 -46.70
C ASN A 5 56.82 -9.34 -46.48
N LEU A 6 55.66 -9.69 -47.03
CA LEU A 6 54.42 -8.96 -46.85
C LEU A 6 53.49 -9.74 -45.90
N PRO A 7 53.19 -9.26 -44.68
CA PRO A 7 52.30 -9.96 -43.76
C PRO A 7 50.83 -9.70 -44.11
N LEU A 8 50.03 -10.77 -44.21
CA LEU A 8 48.57 -10.67 -44.23
C LEU A 8 48.06 -10.28 -42.83
N LEU A 9 47.46 -9.09 -42.72
CA LEU A 9 46.70 -8.69 -41.54
C LEU A 9 45.25 -9.20 -41.65
N LEU A 10 44.95 -10.34 -41.02
CA LEU A 10 43.57 -10.74 -40.78
C LEU A 10 42.94 -9.79 -39.75
N SER A 11 42.00 -8.95 -40.20
CA SER A 11 41.22 -8.11 -39.30
C SER A 11 40.18 -8.95 -38.55
N TYR A 12 40.52 -9.35 -37.33
CA TYR A 12 39.60 -10.05 -36.43
C TYR A 12 38.57 -9.07 -35.87
N CYS A 13 37.40 -8.98 -36.49
CA CYS A 13 36.26 -8.23 -35.94
C CYS A 13 35.71 -8.92 -34.69
N LEU A 14 36.32 -8.64 -33.54
CA LEU A 14 35.75 -8.95 -32.23
C LEU A 14 34.46 -8.14 -32.05
N ILE A 15 33.33 -8.80 -32.28
CA ILE A 15 32.01 -8.27 -31.92
C ILE A 15 31.92 -8.31 -30.38
N PHE A 16 32.38 -7.25 -29.74
CA PHE A 16 32.10 -7.00 -28.33
C PHE A 16 30.60 -6.72 -28.20
N SER A 17 29.83 -7.75 -27.87
CA SER A 17 28.50 -7.57 -27.31
C SER A 17 28.63 -6.76 -26.02
N ASN A 18 28.35 -5.46 -26.10
CA ASN A 18 28.19 -4.61 -24.94
C ASN A 18 26.93 -5.03 -24.18
N SER A 19 27.06 -6.10 -23.38
CA SER A 19 26.19 -6.36 -22.23
C SER A 19 26.23 -5.10 -21.37
N ALA A 20 25.21 -4.27 -21.50
CA ALA A 20 25.08 -3.02 -20.76
C ALA A 20 24.75 -3.32 -19.31
N SER A 21 25.75 -3.78 -18.55
CA SER A 21 25.73 -3.85 -17.10
C SER A 21 25.46 -2.45 -16.58
N SER A 22 24.19 -2.17 -16.27
CA SER A 22 23.76 -0.95 -15.63
C SER A 22 24.34 -0.92 -14.23
N HIS A 23 25.54 -0.34 -14.10
CA HIS A 23 26.23 -0.16 -12.83
C HIS A 23 25.35 0.70 -11.92
N LEU A 24 24.57 0.02 -11.07
CA LEU A 24 23.74 0.62 -10.05
C LEU A 24 24.65 1.39 -9.10
N LEU A 25 24.71 2.71 -9.28
CA LEU A 25 25.22 3.62 -8.27
C LEU A 25 24.51 3.29 -6.95
N PRO A 26 25.24 3.27 -5.81
CA PRO A 26 24.71 2.73 -4.57
C PRO A 26 23.38 3.39 -4.21
N ARG A 27 22.37 2.55 -4.03
CA ARG A 27 21.18 2.90 -3.27
C ARG A 27 21.66 2.96 -1.83
N ALA A 28 21.60 4.14 -1.23
CA ALA A 28 21.84 4.26 0.20
C ALA A 28 20.65 3.60 0.91
N GLY A 29 20.93 2.85 1.99
CA GLY A 29 19.99 2.07 2.82
C GLY A 29 19.12 0.97 2.20
N ASP A 30 18.66 1.10 0.94
CA ASP A 30 17.61 0.24 0.36
C ASP A 30 18.05 -1.22 0.16
N ASP A 31 17.39 -2.15 0.85
CA ASP A 31 17.57 -3.60 0.75
C ASP A 31 16.32 -4.27 0.15
N PRO A 32 16.39 -4.90 -1.05
CA PRO A 32 15.26 -5.59 -1.65
C PRO A 32 14.88 -6.91 -0.98
N GLY A 33 15.60 -7.38 0.05
CA GLY A 33 15.32 -8.69 0.66
C GLY A 33 15.59 -9.89 -0.27
N GLY A 34 16.37 -9.68 -1.34
CA GLY A 34 16.65 -10.66 -2.40
C GLY A 34 15.73 -10.57 -3.63
N HIS A 35 14.73 -9.70 -3.64
CA HIS A 35 13.82 -9.52 -4.79
C HIS A 35 14.44 -8.68 -5.92
N GLN A 36 13.85 -8.75 -7.12
CA GLN A 36 14.30 -7.95 -8.26
C GLN A 36 13.83 -6.51 -8.16
N TRP A 37 14.64 -5.58 -8.68
CA TRP A 37 14.28 -4.18 -8.85
C TRP A 37 13.97 -3.86 -10.32
N LEU A 38 12.77 -3.36 -10.59
CA LEU A 38 12.39 -2.75 -11.87
C LEU A 38 12.47 -1.22 -11.77
N ASP A 39 12.70 -0.51 -12.87
CA ASP A 39 12.47 0.94 -12.89
C ASP A 39 11.04 1.26 -12.42
N HIS A 40 10.84 2.34 -11.66
CA HIS A 40 9.53 2.64 -11.05
C HIS A 40 8.39 2.79 -12.07
N ASN A 41 8.70 3.12 -13.33
CA ASN A 41 7.75 3.22 -14.45
C ASN A 41 7.69 1.94 -15.33
N LYS A 42 8.24 0.83 -14.82
CA LYS A 42 8.24 -0.50 -15.46
C LYS A 42 7.58 -1.59 -14.62
N VAL A 43 7.28 -1.34 -13.35
CA VAL A 43 6.45 -2.23 -12.51
C VAL A 43 5.05 -2.34 -13.11
N PRO A 44 4.59 -3.52 -13.56
CA PRO A 44 3.20 -3.71 -13.98
C PRO A 44 2.23 -3.48 -12.81
N ALA A 45 1.13 -2.78 -13.05
CA ALA A 45 0.06 -2.64 -12.07
C ALA A 45 -0.65 -3.98 -11.84
N LEU A 46 -1.05 -4.23 -10.60
CA LEU A 46 -1.89 -5.36 -10.22
C LEU A 46 -3.34 -5.05 -10.60
N THR A 47 -4.03 -6.04 -11.17
CA THR A 47 -5.47 -5.95 -11.44
C THR A 47 -6.27 -5.73 -10.16
N GLN A 48 -7.45 -5.10 -10.26
CA GLN A 48 -8.29 -4.87 -9.07
C GLN A 48 -8.68 -6.20 -8.42
N ASN A 49 -8.27 -6.41 -7.17
CA ASN A 49 -8.54 -7.62 -6.41
C ASN A 49 -8.60 -7.29 -4.92
N ALA A 50 -9.81 -6.98 -4.43
CA ALA A 50 -10.06 -6.72 -3.01
C ALA A 50 -9.98 -8.02 -2.19
N SER A 51 -9.77 -7.93 -0.88
CA SER A 51 -9.70 -9.08 0.02
C SER A 51 -11.03 -9.90 0.03
N PRO A 52 -11.05 -11.19 0.35
CA PRO A 52 -12.28 -11.99 0.31
C PRO A 52 -13.38 -11.53 1.29
N GLY A 53 -14.63 -11.86 0.98
CA GLY A 53 -15.78 -11.71 1.90
C GLY A 53 -16.18 -10.27 2.21
N LEU A 54 -16.56 -10.00 3.46
CA LEU A 54 -16.87 -8.66 3.96
C LEU A 54 -15.69 -7.70 3.83
N GLU A 55 -14.45 -8.16 3.99
CA GLU A 55 -13.29 -7.27 4.01
C GLU A 55 -13.12 -6.50 2.70
N GLY A 56 -13.12 -7.19 1.55
CA GLY A 56 -13.05 -6.52 0.25
C GLY A 56 -14.27 -5.66 -0.07
N GLN A 57 -15.44 -5.97 0.51
CA GLN A 57 -16.60 -5.08 0.38
C GLN A 57 -16.38 -3.77 1.13
N LEU A 58 -15.78 -3.79 2.33
CA LEU A 58 -15.40 -2.59 3.07
C LEU A 58 -14.26 -1.82 2.38
N GLU A 59 -13.23 -2.53 1.89
CA GLU A 59 -12.13 -1.96 1.09
C GLU A 59 -12.64 -1.23 -0.16
N LEU A 60 -13.58 -1.81 -0.90
CA LEU A 60 -14.16 -1.17 -2.09
C LEU A 60 -15.17 -0.08 -1.72
N ARG A 61 -15.98 -0.28 -0.67
CA ARG A 61 -17.00 0.69 -0.23
C ARG A 61 -16.36 2.02 0.20
N PHE A 62 -15.23 1.98 0.91
CA PHE A 62 -14.58 3.18 1.44
C PHE A 62 -13.30 3.64 0.69
N ASN A 63 -12.95 3.02 -0.45
CA ASN A 63 -11.75 3.35 -1.25
C ASN A 63 -11.67 4.86 -1.62
N PRO A 64 -10.72 5.64 -1.05
CA PRO A 64 -10.67 7.09 -1.23
C PRO A 64 -10.51 7.53 -2.69
N SER A 65 -11.16 8.65 -3.07
CA SER A 65 -10.86 9.36 -4.31
C SER A 65 -9.67 10.31 -4.07
N LEU A 66 -8.59 10.18 -4.86
CA LEU A 66 -7.30 10.81 -4.56
C LEU A 66 -6.75 11.71 -5.68
N TYR A 67 -6.69 13.02 -5.42
CA TYR A 67 -6.06 14.03 -6.28
C TYR A 67 -4.56 14.21 -5.97
N ILE A 68 -3.68 14.19 -6.99
CA ILE A 68 -2.24 14.45 -6.82
C ILE A 68 -1.91 15.89 -7.23
N SER A 69 -2.07 16.81 -6.28
CA SER A 69 -1.93 18.26 -6.49
C SER A 69 -0.47 18.72 -6.64
N GLY A 70 0.47 18.03 -5.97
CA GLY A 70 1.92 18.23 -6.02
C GLY A 70 2.63 16.88 -5.87
N GLY A 71 3.96 16.86 -5.94
CA GLY A 71 4.74 15.62 -5.83
C GLY A 71 4.70 14.71 -7.05
N CYS A 72 5.25 13.51 -6.88
CA CYS A 72 5.10 12.44 -7.86
C CYS A 72 3.67 11.90 -7.89
N ASP A 73 3.28 11.34 -9.03
CA ASP A 73 2.08 10.51 -9.12
C ASP A 73 2.25 9.21 -8.32
N ILE A 74 1.15 8.50 -8.09
CA ILE A 74 1.16 7.16 -7.48
C ILE A 74 1.58 6.11 -8.50
N TYR A 75 2.44 5.18 -8.09
CA TYR A 75 2.91 4.05 -8.92
C TYR A 75 2.64 2.72 -8.21
N PRO A 76 2.58 1.58 -8.95
CA PRO A 76 2.72 0.26 -8.34
C PRO A 76 4.09 0.13 -7.65
N ALA A 77 4.09 -0.38 -6.42
CA ALA A 77 5.31 -0.63 -5.64
C ALA A 77 5.92 -2.01 -5.91
N VAL A 78 5.10 -2.95 -6.34
CA VAL A 78 5.42 -4.36 -6.54
C VAL A 78 4.53 -4.94 -7.65
N ASP A 79 5.02 -5.93 -8.39
CA ASP A 79 4.26 -6.67 -9.39
C ASP A 79 3.89 -8.10 -8.96
N VAL A 80 3.20 -8.83 -9.84
CA VAL A 80 2.73 -10.22 -9.60
C VAL A 80 3.86 -11.21 -9.30
N SER A 81 5.09 -10.92 -9.72
CA SER A 81 6.27 -11.78 -9.51
C SER A 81 7.03 -11.47 -8.21
N GLY A 82 6.64 -10.42 -7.48
CA GLY A 82 7.43 -9.89 -6.36
C GLY A 82 8.53 -8.90 -6.80
N SER A 83 8.56 -8.48 -8.06
CA SER A 83 9.54 -7.50 -8.52
C SER A 83 9.13 -6.09 -8.06
N LEU A 84 10.05 -5.40 -7.39
CA LEU A 84 9.82 -4.15 -6.66
C LEU A 84 10.17 -2.92 -7.52
N GLY A 85 9.44 -1.82 -7.32
CA GLY A 85 9.74 -0.53 -7.94
C GLY A 85 10.96 0.14 -7.31
N ALA A 86 12.01 0.36 -8.11
CA ALA A 86 13.28 0.95 -7.71
C ALA A 86 13.24 2.43 -7.28
N GLY A 87 12.05 3.02 -7.17
CA GLY A 87 11.86 4.44 -6.92
C GLY A 87 12.56 5.35 -7.93
N LEU A 88 12.84 6.57 -7.49
CA LEU A 88 13.53 7.59 -8.27
C LEU A 88 14.46 8.40 -7.37
N LYS A 89 15.63 8.82 -7.87
CA LYS A 89 16.53 9.70 -7.09
C LYS A 89 15.82 11.04 -6.80
N PRO A 90 15.94 11.62 -5.59
CA PRO A 90 15.27 12.88 -5.21
C PRO A 90 15.85 14.14 -5.88
N THR A 91 16.26 14.05 -7.15
CA THR A 91 16.79 15.14 -7.97
C THR A 91 15.73 15.73 -8.92
N GLY A 92 16.01 16.92 -9.47
CA GLY A 92 15.13 17.63 -10.40
C GLY A 92 14.02 18.43 -9.69
N GLY A 93 12.92 18.73 -10.40
CA GLY A 93 11.69 19.24 -9.78
C GLY A 93 10.89 18.14 -9.05
N GLY A 94 9.87 18.53 -8.27
CA GLY A 94 9.03 17.60 -7.48
C GLY A 94 8.49 16.44 -8.31
N ARG A 95 7.69 16.74 -9.35
CA ARG A 95 7.13 15.73 -10.29
C ARG A 95 8.13 15.20 -11.33
N SER A 96 9.39 15.66 -11.32
CA SER A 96 10.32 15.45 -12.45
C SER A 96 10.70 13.98 -12.61
N GLY A 97 10.27 13.38 -13.71
CA GLY A 97 10.50 11.96 -14.03
C GLY A 97 9.54 10.99 -13.33
N CYS A 98 8.48 11.49 -12.67
CA CYS A 98 7.46 10.71 -11.97
C CYS A 98 6.05 11.29 -12.17
N ASP A 99 5.83 11.92 -13.33
CA ASP A 99 4.63 12.61 -13.81
C ASP A 99 3.77 11.73 -14.74
N LYS A 100 3.95 10.40 -14.66
CA LYS A 100 3.35 9.40 -15.55
C LYS A 100 2.94 8.12 -14.79
N GLY A 101 2.44 8.29 -13.56
CA GLY A 101 1.91 7.17 -12.76
C GLY A 101 0.52 6.73 -13.22
N GLY A 102 -0.20 7.62 -13.90
CA GLY A 102 -1.55 7.38 -14.39
C GLY A 102 -2.51 7.05 -13.24
N ASN A 103 -3.17 5.91 -13.32
CA ASN A 103 -4.09 5.47 -12.27
C ASN A 103 -3.36 4.94 -11.02
N GLY A 104 -2.09 4.57 -11.12
CA GLY A 104 -1.31 4.01 -10.02
C GLY A 104 -1.94 2.75 -9.42
N GLN A 105 -1.60 2.47 -8.16
CA GLN A 105 -2.19 1.41 -7.35
C GLN A 105 -2.64 2.00 -6.00
N VAL A 106 -3.65 1.41 -5.37
CA VAL A 106 -3.86 1.51 -3.92
C VAL A 106 -3.81 0.12 -3.30
N TYR A 107 -3.09 0.00 -2.20
CA TYR A 107 -3.00 -1.21 -1.40
C TYR A 107 -3.89 -1.04 -0.19
N ALA A 108 -4.76 -2.02 0.10
CA ALA A 108 -5.73 -1.94 1.18
C ALA A 108 -5.54 -3.05 2.23
N ARG A 109 -5.91 -2.78 3.48
CA ARG A 109 -5.98 -3.79 4.55
C ARG A 109 -6.92 -3.31 5.66
N ARG A 110 -7.84 -4.15 6.14
CA ARG A 110 -8.63 -3.87 7.34
C ARG A 110 -7.89 -4.32 8.59
N GLY A 111 -8.10 -3.62 9.69
CA GLY A 111 -7.58 -3.98 11.00
C GLY A 111 -8.40 -3.36 12.12
N THR A 112 -7.96 -3.58 13.36
CA THR A 112 -8.56 -2.98 14.55
C THR A 112 -7.51 -2.27 15.41
N SER A 113 -7.94 -1.26 16.16
CA SER A 113 -7.16 -0.67 17.25
C SER A 113 -8.14 -0.14 18.30
N GLN A 114 -7.88 -0.44 19.58
CA GLN A 114 -8.83 -0.23 20.69
C GLN A 114 -10.22 -0.82 20.36
N ASP A 115 -10.21 -2.08 19.88
CA ASP A 115 -11.33 -2.86 19.32
C ASP A 115 -11.97 -2.29 18.03
N ARG A 116 -11.90 -0.98 17.80
CA ARG A 116 -12.52 -0.30 16.67
C ARG A 116 -11.93 -0.71 15.33
N THR A 117 -12.79 -0.93 14.33
CA THR A 117 -12.37 -1.27 12.95
C THR A 117 -11.96 -0.03 12.14
N GLY A 118 -10.85 -0.16 11.42
CA GLY A 118 -10.45 0.79 10.37
C GLY A 118 -9.91 0.07 9.13
N ILE A 119 -9.97 0.73 7.97
CA ILE A 119 -9.42 0.24 6.71
C ILE A 119 -8.29 1.17 6.29
N MET A 120 -7.07 0.65 6.20
CA MET A 120 -5.90 1.38 5.71
C MET A 120 -5.82 1.30 4.18
N TYR A 121 -5.57 2.43 3.55
CA TYR A 121 -5.31 2.61 2.13
C TYR A 121 -3.96 3.27 1.95
N SER A 122 -3.05 2.59 1.25
CA SER A 122 -1.65 3.01 1.13
C SER A 122 -1.24 3.19 -0.32
N TYR A 123 -0.49 4.26 -0.56
CA TYR A 123 -0.09 4.75 -1.87
C TYR A 123 1.43 4.91 -1.91
N TYR A 124 2.07 4.34 -2.93
CA TYR A 124 3.51 4.45 -3.14
C TYR A 124 3.84 5.55 -4.15
N VAL A 125 4.83 6.39 -3.80
CA VAL A 125 5.45 7.32 -4.74
C VAL A 125 6.96 7.03 -4.89
N PRO A 126 7.54 7.17 -6.11
CA PRO A 126 8.95 6.84 -6.35
C PRO A 126 9.95 7.68 -5.54
N LYS A 127 9.57 8.89 -5.14
CA LYS A 127 10.32 9.83 -4.31
C LYS A 127 9.37 10.85 -3.66
N VAL A 128 9.82 11.51 -2.60
CA VAL A 128 9.26 12.78 -2.12
C VAL A 128 10.33 13.87 -2.13
N ARG A 129 9.90 15.14 -2.19
CA ARG A 129 10.78 16.32 -2.16
C ARG A 129 10.11 17.44 -1.38
N TRP A 130 10.87 18.12 -0.53
CA TRP A 130 10.36 19.22 0.32
C TRP A 130 10.91 20.61 -0.07
N GLY A 131 11.71 20.71 -1.13
CA GLY A 131 12.28 21.98 -1.57
C GLY A 131 13.09 21.91 -2.87
N LYS A 132 13.42 23.09 -3.41
CA LYS A 132 14.30 23.25 -4.58
C LYS A 132 15.76 23.06 -4.16
N GLY A 133 16.53 22.30 -4.92
CA GLY A 133 17.89 21.86 -4.55
C GLY A 133 18.06 20.35 -4.75
N ASN A 134 19.21 19.80 -4.35
CA ASN A 134 19.53 18.38 -4.51
C ASN A 134 19.19 17.52 -3.28
N ASP A 135 19.15 18.13 -2.09
CA ASP A 135 19.35 17.45 -0.81
C ASP A 135 18.12 17.51 0.12
N ALA A 136 16.95 17.85 -0.45
CA ALA A 136 15.67 17.96 0.27
C ALA A 136 14.64 16.96 -0.29
N GLY A 137 14.68 15.73 0.21
CA GLY A 137 13.82 14.62 -0.20
C GLY A 137 14.57 13.29 -0.25
N HIS A 138 13.86 12.19 -0.47
CA HIS A 138 14.45 10.85 -0.60
C HIS A 138 13.73 10.00 -1.66
N ARG A 139 14.35 8.87 -2.00
CA ARG A 139 13.77 7.78 -2.79
C ARG A 139 12.77 7.01 -1.92
N HIS A 140 11.71 6.48 -2.53
CA HIS A 140 10.62 5.72 -1.91
C HIS A 140 9.85 6.50 -0.83
N TYR A 141 8.52 6.56 -0.93
CA TYR A 141 7.69 7.04 0.17
C TYR A 141 6.31 6.39 0.11
N TRP A 142 5.79 6.02 1.28
CA TRP A 142 4.44 5.50 1.46
C TRP A 142 3.58 6.54 2.18
N ALA A 143 2.52 6.98 1.50
CA ALA A 143 1.47 7.82 2.07
C ALA A 143 0.26 6.93 2.40
N SER A 144 -0.40 7.10 3.55
CA SER A 144 -1.52 6.25 3.97
C SER A 144 -2.70 7.01 4.57
N ILE A 145 -3.88 6.41 4.45
CA ILE A 145 -5.16 6.89 4.97
C ILE A 145 -5.84 5.73 5.68
N VAL A 146 -6.23 5.89 6.94
CA VAL A 146 -7.12 4.95 7.64
C VAL A 146 -8.52 5.55 7.67
N VAL A 147 -9.49 4.86 7.06
CA VAL A 147 -10.91 5.15 7.22
C VAL A 147 -11.42 4.40 8.44
N TRP A 148 -11.73 5.13 9.51
CA TRP A 148 -12.31 4.58 10.73
C TRP A 148 -13.82 4.47 10.57
N VAL A 149 -14.37 3.29 10.88
CA VAL A 149 -15.77 2.97 10.65
C VAL A 149 -16.46 2.49 11.92
N ASN A 150 -17.79 2.51 11.90
CA ASN A 150 -18.65 1.91 12.92
C ASN A 150 -19.86 1.23 12.24
N ARG A 151 -20.51 0.27 12.91
CA ARG A 151 -21.71 -0.43 12.44
C ARG A 151 -22.99 0.10 13.11
N TRP A 152 -24.06 0.20 12.32
CA TRP A 152 -25.44 0.51 12.74
C TRP A 152 -26.39 -0.60 12.26
N GLY A 153 -26.26 -1.78 12.84
CA GLY A 153 -26.98 -3.00 12.47
C GLY A 153 -26.38 -4.22 13.15
N CYS A 154 -27.13 -5.33 13.20
CA CYS A 154 -26.75 -6.55 13.93
C CYS A 154 -26.37 -7.73 13.04
N ASP A 155 -26.47 -7.57 11.71
CA ASP A 155 -25.85 -8.49 10.78
C ASP A 155 -24.36 -8.11 10.63
N ALA A 156 -23.48 -9.06 10.91
CA ALA A 156 -22.05 -8.83 10.79
C ALA A 156 -21.62 -8.61 9.33
N GLU A 157 -22.28 -9.29 8.38
CA GLU A 157 -21.91 -9.31 6.96
C GLU A 157 -22.59 -8.19 6.15
N ASP A 158 -23.53 -7.44 6.73
CA ASP A 158 -24.17 -6.31 6.05
C ASP A 158 -23.25 -5.09 5.97
N VAL A 159 -22.56 -4.97 4.83
CA VAL A 159 -21.72 -3.81 4.48
C VAL A 159 -22.49 -2.48 4.43
N THR A 160 -23.83 -2.50 4.29
CA THR A 160 -24.65 -1.28 4.20
C THR A 160 -24.88 -0.60 5.55
N SER A 161 -24.85 -1.39 6.63
CA SER A 161 -24.88 -0.91 8.03
C SER A 161 -23.59 -0.22 8.47
N VAL A 162 -22.50 -0.30 7.70
CA VAL A 162 -21.18 0.24 8.07
C VAL A 162 -20.94 1.61 7.44
N TRP A 163 -20.51 2.58 8.25
CA TRP A 163 -20.31 3.98 7.86
C TRP A 163 -19.02 4.59 8.45
N PRO A 164 -18.38 5.55 7.76
CA PRO A 164 -17.17 6.22 8.24
C PRO A 164 -17.49 7.23 9.35
N VAL A 165 -16.73 7.16 10.45
CA VAL A 165 -16.81 8.10 11.58
C VAL A 165 -15.66 9.11 11.57
N GLY A 166 -14.51 8.74 11.03
CA GLY A 166 -13.33 9.60 10.98
C GLY A 166 -12.25 9.07 10.05
N LEU A 167 -11.26 9.93 9.81
CA LEU A 167 -10.13 9.67 8.94
C LEU A 167 -8.84 10.01 9.68
N SER A 168 -7.85 9.14 9.55
CA SER A 168 -6.46 9.44 9.88
C SER A 168 -5.63 9.37 8.61
N PHE A 169 -4.64 10.23 8.45
CA PHE A 169 -3.80 10.26 7.26
C PHE A 169 -2.37 10.73 7.56
N THR A 170 -1.40 10.22 6.80
CA THR A 170 0.02 10.55 6.98
C THR A 170 0.30 11.98 6.49
N ALA A 171 0.74 12.85 7.39
CA ALA A 171 1.24 14.18 7.06
C ALA A 171 2.73 14.18 6.72
N ASP A 172 3.52 13.35 7.43
CA ASP A 172 4.86 12.94 7.02
C ASP A 172 5.23 11.60 7.66
N HIS A 173 5.58 10.59 6.85
CA HIS A 173 5.93 9.25 7.32
C HIS A 173 4.90 8.68 8.32
N ALA A 174 5.33 8.26 9.51
CA ALA A 174 4.46 7.78 10.59
C ALA A 174 3.75 8.89 11.39
N THR A 175 3.80 10.15 10.94
CA THR A 175 3.12 11.29 11.59
C THR A 175 1.68 11.40 11.10
N TRP A 176 0.73 11.00 11.94
CA TRP A 176 -0.69 10.93 11.59
C TRP A 176 -1.48 12.20 11.99
N GLN A 177 -2.00 12.91 10.99
CA GLN A 177 -3.07 13.90 11.13
C GLN A 177 -4.46 13.25 10.97
N THR A 178 -5.52 13.99 11.31
CA THR A 178 -6.87 13.44 11.40
C THR A 178 -7.96 14.43 11.01
N ALA A 179 -9.06 13.95 10.44
CA ALA A 179 -10.29 14.70 10.20
C ALA A 179 -11.51 13.88 10.61
N SER A 180 -12.54 14.51 11.20
CA SER A 180 -13.82 13.83 11.46
C SER A 180 -14.64 13.69 10.17
N ALA A 181 -15.57 12.74 10.13
CA ALA A 181 -16.43 12.55 8.95
C ALA A 181 -17.22 13.83 8.59
N GLY A 182 -17.75 14.55 9.58
CA GLY A 182 -18.49 15.81 9.36
C GLY A 182 -17.69 16.98 8.77
N VAL A 183 -16.35 16.86 8.65
CA VAL A 183 -15.48 17.88 8.04
C VAL A 183 -14.98 17.45 6.65
N THR A 184 -15.10 16.18 6.29
CA THR A 184 -14.58 15.65 5.01
C THR A 184 -15.70 15.48 3.98
N THR A 185 -15.43 15.85 2.73
CA THR A 185 -16.36 15.53 1.62
C THR A 185 -16.23 14.06 1.24
N TYR A 186 -17.36 13.37 1.16
CA TYR A 186 -17.45 12.00 0.68
C TYR A 186 -18.14 11.92 -0.68
N GLU A 187 -17.76 10.92 -1.46
CA GLU A 187 -18.31 10.59 -2.77
C GLU A 187 -19.04 9.26 -2.71
N ALA A 188 -19.98 9.08 -3.64
CA ALA A 188 -20.82 7.89 -3.68
C ALA A 188 -20.01 6.63 -3.99
N SER A 189 -20.47 5.50 -3.46
CA SER A 189 -19.87 4.18 -3.63
C SER A 189 -20.92 3.19 -4.08
N GLY A 190 -20.70 2.54 -5.23
CA GLY A 190 -21.62 1.53 -5.76
C GLY A 190 -21.58 0.17 -5.04
N VAL A 191 -20.85 0.05 -3.93
CA VAL A 191 -20.75 -1.18 -3.13
C VAL A 191 -21.66 -1.08 -1.91
N GLY A 192 -22.65 -1.97 -1.84
CA GLY A 192 -23.74 -1.91 -0.86
C GLY A 192 -24.84 -0.96 -1.33
N LEU A 193 -24.88 0.25 -0.77
CA LEU A 193 -25.80 1.32 -1.18
C LEU A 193 -25.05 2.47 -1.82
N ASP A 194 -25.59 3.03 -2.91
CA ASP A 194 -25.07 4.20 -3.63
C ASP A 194 -25.15 5.46 -2.75
N THR A 195 -24.15 5.62 -1.88
CA THR A 195 -24.18 6.55 -0.74
C THR A 195 -22.81 7.17 -0.49
N PRO A 196 -22.72 8.46 -0.09
CA PRO A 196 -21.44 9.13 0.18
C PRO A 196 -20.62 8.45 1.28
N THR A 197 -19.62 7.67 0.86
CA THR A 197 -18.81 6.81 1.74
C THR A 197 -17.34 6.75 1.37
N ARG A 198 -16.95 7.18 0.15
CA ARG A 198 -15.55 7.25 -0.29
C ARG A 198 -14.98 8.65 0.00
N PRO A 199 -14.04 8.84 0.94
CA PRO A 199 -13.55 10.17 1.28
C PRO A 199 -12.76 10.78 0.12
N ARG A 200 -12.96 12.07 -0.14
CA ARG A 200 -12.20 12.81 -1.16
C ARG A 200 -10.98 13.49 -0.56
N MET A 201 -9.81 13.07 -1.03
CA MET A 201 -8.50 13.36 -0.46
C MET A 201 -7.55 13.88 -1.53
N GLN A 202 -6.46 14.53 -1.10
CA GLN A 202 -5.36 14.92 -1.98
C GLN A 202 -3.99 14.62 -1.37
N ILE A 203 -2.98 14.47 -2.23
CA ILE A 203 -1.56 14.57 -1.86
C ILE A 203 -0.99 15.89 -2.39
N HIS A 204 -0.13 16.51 -1.60
CA HIS A 204 0.79 17.55 -2.04
C HIS A 204 2.21 17.22 -1.57
N ASP A 205 3.10 16.95 -2.53
CA ASP A 205 4.47 16.47 -2.32
C ASP A 205 4.57 15.18 -1.48
N ASN A 206 4.54 15.27 -0.15
CA ASN A 206 4.53 14.13 0.78
C ASN A 206 3.25 14.05 1.67
N ALA A 207 2.53 15.15 1.83
CA ALA A 207 1.45 15.26 2.80
C ALA A 207 0.08 14.93 2.19
N ILE A 208 -0.72 14.13 2.90
CA ILE A 208 -2.15 13.95 2.59
C ILE A 208 -2.99 15.01 3.32
N THR A 209 -4.03 15.52 2.66
CA THR A 209 -5.12 16.27 3.32
C THR A 209 -6.49 15.89 2.73
N PRO A 210 -7.61 16.19 3.42
CA PRO A 210 -8.92 16.25 2.79
C PRO A 210 -8.95 17.24 1.60
N PHE A 211 -9.80 16.99 0.61
CA PHE A 211 -9.93 17.82 -0.60
C PHE A 211 -11.38 18.29 -0.80
N GLY A 212 -11.84 19.18 0.09
CA GLY A 212 -13.20 19.74 0.03
C GLY A 212 -13.40 20.75 -1.10
N ASN A 213 -12.58 21.79 -1.13
CA ASN A 213 -12.86 23.06 -1.83
C ASN A 213 -12.30 23.12 -3.27
N GLY A 214 -12.45 22.05 -4.04
CA GLY A 214 -11.89 21.97 -5.39
C GLY A 214 -12.73 21.16 -6.37
N ASP A 215 -12.33 21.24 -7.64
CA ASP A 215 -12.90 20.46 -8.76
C ASP A 215 -12.79 18.96 -8.47
N ALA A 216 -13.94 18.33 -8.20
CA ALA A 216 -14.04 16.93 -7.82
C ALA A 216 -13.49 15.98 -8.89
N SER A 217 -13.55 16.34 -10.18
CA SER A 217 -13.08 15.48 -11.28
C SER A 217 -11.57 15.18 -11.23
N LYS A 218 -10.82 15.94 -10.42
CA LYS A 218 -9.38 15.77 -10.20
C LYS A 218 -9.04 14.69 -9.18
N ALA A 219 -10.01 14.28 -8.36
CA ALA A 219 -9.87 13.17 -7.42
C ALA A 219 -10.59 11.95 -7.98
N PHE A 220 -9.92 10.81 -8.02
CA PHE A 220 -10.48 9.58 -8.58
C PHE A 220 -10.00 8.35 -7.81
N GLY A 221 -10.79 7.27 -7.86
CA GLY A 221 -10.43 5.99 -7.24
C GLY A 221 -9.30 5.30 -8.00
N ARG A 222 -8.38 4.66 -7.27
CA ARG A 222 -7.25 3.90 -7.84
C ARG A 222 -7.54 2.40 -7.82
N THR A 223 -6.87 1.67 -8.70
CA THR A 223 -6.97 0.20 -8.77
C THR A 223 -6.57 -0.41 -7.43
N LEU A 224 -7.54 -1.02 -6.75
CA LEU A 224 -7.36 -1.52 -5.39
C LEU A 224 -6.90 -2.98 -5.38
N VAL A 225 -5.90 -3.28 -4.55
CA VAL A 225 -5.56 -4.64 -4.17
C VAL A 225 -5.55 -4.76 -2.64
N GLY A 226 -6.32 -5.70 -2.11
CA GLY A 226 -6.36 -6.02 -0.69
C GLY A 226 -5.17 -6.90 -0.28
N TRP A 227 -4.68 -6.76 0.95
CA TRP A 227 -3.48 -7.47 1.44
C TRP A 227 -3.62 -9.00 1.35
N ASP A 228 -4.79 -9.54 1.69
CA ASP A 228 -5.09 -10.98 1.63
C ASP A 228 -5.37 -11.46 0.20
N SER A 229 -5.48 -10.53 -0.75
CA SER A 229 -5.68 -10.74 -2.18
C SER A 229 -4.44 -10.41 -3.03
N LEU A 230 -3.30 -10.14 -2.40
CA LEU A 230 -2.01 -10.00 -3.08
C LEU A 230 -1.49 -11.36 -3.57
N PRO A 231 -0.84 -11.42 -4.75
CA PRO A 231 -0.01 -12.57 -5.12
C PRO A 231 1.04 -12.84 -4.05
N ALA A 232 1.23 -14.10 -3.63
CA ALA A 232 2.12 -14.44 -2.51
C ALA A 232 3.57 -13.94 -2.68
N ALA A 233 4.07 -13.88 -3.92
CA ALA A 233 5.39 -13.30 -4.21
C ALA A 233 5.42 -11.77 -3.99
N ALA A 234 4.34 -11.06 -4.34
CA ALA A 234 4.18 -9.62 -4.10
C ALA A 234 4.04 -9.31 -2.60
N GLN A 235 3.24 -10.10 -1.88
CA GLN A 235 3.06 -10.00 -0.43
C GLN A 235 4.40 -10.22 0.29
N LYS A 236 5.15 -11.27 -0.09
CA LYS A 236 6.49 -11.55 0.42
C LYS A 236 7.48 -10.41 0.12
N ALA A 237 7.51 -9.90 -1.11
CA ALA A 237 8.44 -8.83 -1.50
C ALA A 237 8.18 -7.51 -0.77
N LEU A 238 6.92 -7.17 -0.50
CA LEU A 238 6.57 -6.03 0.37
C LEU A 238 6.96 -6.28 1.83
N GLY A 239 6.91 -7.54 2.30
CA GLY A 239 7.31 -7.91 3.66
C GLY A 239 8.82 -7.94 3.91
N ASP A 240 9.63 -8.33 2.90
CA ASP A 240 11.10 -8.43 3.05
C ASP A 240 11.82 -7.09 2.81
N VAL A 241 11.25 -6.17 2.01
CA VAL A 241 11.93 -4.95 1.57
C VAL A 241 12.11 -3.93 2.70
N LYS A 242 13.29 -3.33 2.74
CA LYS A 242 13.63 -2.21 3.64
C LYS A 242 14.05 -1.03 2.76
N TYR A 243 13.38 0.11 2.91
CA TYR A 243 13.81 1.35 2.27
C TYR A 243 14.57 2.20 3.30
N GLU A 244 15.50 3.04 2.86
CA GLU A 244 16.36 3.81 3.78
C GLU A 244 15.60 4.75 4.73
N HIS A 245 14.49 5.31 4.23
CA HIS A 245 13.77 6.41 4.88
C HIS A 245 12.28 6.13 5.11
N THR A 246 11.74 5.06 4.55
CA THR A 246 10.30 4.74 4.61
C THR A 246 10.11 3.24 4.80
N GLU A 247 8.88 2.82 5.07
CA GLU A 247 8.52 1.42 5.25
C GLU A 247 7.17 1.14 4.62
N VAL A 248 6.91 -0.11 4.21
CA VAL A 248 5.56 -0.50 3.78
C VAL A 248 4.66 -0.52 5.04
N PRO A 249 3.57 0.24 5.13
CA PRO A 249 2.87 0.43 6.39
C PRO A 249 1.82 -0.66 6.70
N PHE A 250 1.37 -1.41 5.69
CA PHE A 250 0.30 -2.41 5.79
C PHE A 250 0.78 -3.88 5.87
N ILE A 251 2.10 -4.13 5.87
CA ILE A 251 2.67 -5.47 6.08
C ILE A 251 2.56 -5.89 7.55
N ASP A 252 2.59 -7.19 7.83
CA ASP A 252 2.38 -7.74 9.18
C ASP A 252 3.30 -7.13 10.25
N ALA A 253 4.57 -6.86 9.91
CA ALA A 253 5.56 -6.26 10.81
C ALA A 253 5.25 -4.79 11.20
N ASN A 254 4.43 -4.09 10.42
CA ASN A 254 4.20 -2.65 10.54
C ASN A 254 2.74 -2.25 10.73
N PHE A 255 1.79 -3.13 10.40
CA PHE A 255 0.38 -2.75 10.31
C PHE A 255 -0.20 -2.26 11.64
N GLN A 256 -0.03 -3.01 12.73
CA GLN A 256 -0.62 -2.66 14.02
C GLN A 256 -0.09 -1.33 14.57
N LYS A 257 1.23 -1.10 14.53
CA LYS A 257 1.83 0.16 15.02
C LYS A 257 1.32 1.39 14.24
N HIS A 258 0.98 1.24 12.95
CA HIS A 258 0.36 2.30 12.16
C HIS A 258 -1.12 2.49 12.49
N MET A 259 -1.89 1.40 12.67
CA MET A 259 -3.28 1.47 13.12
C MET A 259 -3.39 2.16 14.49
N ASP A 260 -2.52 1.82 15.44
CA ASP A 260 -2.47 2.41 16.78
C ASP A 260 -2.04 3.89 16.74
N ALA A 261 -1.01 4.24 15.94
CA ALA A 261 -0.58 5.63 15.77
C ALA A 261 -1.63 6.51 15.06
N ALA A 262 -2.44 5.90 14.19
CA ALA A 262 -3.56 6.53 13.51
C ALA A 262 -4.80 6.72 14.42
N TYR A 263 -5.04 5.83 15.39
CA TYR A 263 -6.29 5.77 16.16
C TYR A 263 -6.62 7.02 16.99
N ARG A 264 -7.90 7.44 17.03
CA ARG A 264 -8.41 8.44 17.98
C ARG A 264 -9.85 8.09 18.43
N GLU A 265 -10.09 8.03 19.74
CA GLU A 265 -11.44 7.85 20.31
C GLU A 265 -12.40 9.00 19.93
N SER A 266 -11.87 10.19 19.62
CA SER A 266 -12.66 11.36 19.24
C SER A 266 -13.44 11.21 17.92
N PHE A 267 -13.16 10.18 17.11
CA PHE A 267 -14.02 9.81 15.99
C PHE A 267 -15.33 9.17 16.44
N TYR A 268 -15.29 8.40 17.53
CA TYR A 268 -16.40 7.59 18.01
C TYR A 268 -17.28 8.36 18.99
N GLY A 269 -16.73 9.29 19.78
CA GLY A 269 -17.53 10.20 20.61
C GLY A 269 -18.47 9.52 21.62
N GLY A 270 -18.12 8.30 22.07
CA GLY A 270 -18.96 7.48 22.94
C GLY A 270 -19.90 6.51 22.23
N LEU A 271 -19.84 6.40 20.89
CA LEU A 271 -20.50 5.32 20.15
C LEU A 271 -19.99 3.96 20.65
N LYS A 272 -20.89 3.15 21.21
CA LYS A 272 -20.75 1.69 21.26
C LYS A 272 -20.57 1.12 19.85
N GLU A 273 -19.97 -0.05 19.76
CA GLU A 273 -20.02 -0.87 18.55
C GLU A 273 -21.42 -1.46 18.35
N ASP A 274 -21.73 -1.92 17.12
CA ASP A 274 -23.01 -2.50 16.71
C ASP A 274 -24.23 -1.71 17.22
N GLN A 275 -24.31 -0.45 16.79
CA GLN A 275 -25.36 0.50 17.18
C GLN A 275 -26.75 -0.03 16.79
N GLY A 276 -27.65 -0.09 17.79
CA GLY A 276 -28.98 -0.67 17.66
C GLY A 276 -29.11 -2.12 18.14
N CYS A 277 -28.01 -2.76 18.55
CA CYS A 277 -28.00 -4.16 19.02
C CYS A 277 -28.01 -4.24 20.55
N ASP A 278 -29.19 -4.24 21.15
CA ASP A 278 -29.35 -4.29 22.61
C ASP A 278 -28.97 -5.67 23.19
N GLY A 279 -27.75 -5.75 23.75
CA GLY A 279 -27.38 -6.76 24.75
C GLY A 279 -27.07 -8.16 24.21
N GLY A 280 -26.29 -8.26 23.13
CA GLY A 280 -25.99 -9.54 22.44
C GLY A 280 -24.51 -9.89 22.25
N GLY A 281 -23.61 -9.37 23.08
CA GLY A 281 -22.15 -9.53 22.89
C GLY A 281 -21.66 -10.99 22.95
N LYS A 282 -21.58 -11.64 21.78
CA LYS A 282 -20.81 -12.88 21.61
C LYS A 282 -19.32 -12.53 21.54
N THR A 283 -18.65 -12.60 22.68
CA THR A 283 -17.19 -12.69 22.73
C THR A 283 -16.73 -13.76 21.75
N PRO A 284 -15.81 -13.46 20.81
CA PRO A 284 -15.19 -14.50 19.98
C PRO A 284 -14.43 -15.46 20.90
N THR A 285 -14.94 -16.68 21.07
CA THR A 285 -14.24 -17.71 21.84
C THR A 285 -13.00 -18.10 21.06
N THR A 286 -11.82 -17.68 21.54
CA THR A 286 -10.52 -18.13 21.01
C THR A 286 -10.35 -19.62 21.31
N GLU A 287 -10.92 -20.47 20.47
CA GLU A 287 -10.72 -21.92 20.53
C GLU A 287 -9.30 -22.24 20.04
N ALA A 288 -8.37 -22.31 21.01
CA ALA A 288 -7.01 -22.73 20.74
C ALA A 288 -7.00 -24.18 20.19
N PRO A 289 -6.20 -24.49 19.16
CA PRO A 289 -6.22 -25.79 18.52
C PRO A 289 -5.76 -26.90 19.48
N SER A 290 -6.70 -27.73 19.92
CA SER A 290 -6.43 -28.87 20.82
C SER A 290 -5.66 -29.97 20.11
N SER A 291 -4.33 -29.97 20.28
CA SER A 291 -3.39 -30.90 19.66
C SER A 291 -3.36 -32.28 20.35
N THR A 292 -4.49 -32.99 20.35
CA THR A 292 -4.55 -34.39 20.81
C THR A 292 -4.22 -35.36 19.67
N THR A 293 -2.92 -35.56 19.40
CA THR A 293 -2.45 -36.59 18.46
C THR A 293 -2.59 -37.97 19.09
N THR A 294 -3.72 -38.64 18.86
CA THR A 294 -3.89 -40.06 19.21
C THR A 294 -3.03 -40.91 18.27
N ALA A 295 -1.89 -41.41 18.75
CA ALA A 295 -1.08 -42.37 18.03
C ALA A 295 -1.82 -43.73 17.95
N PRO A 296 -1.87 -44.40 16.78
CA PRO A 296 -2.40 -45.75 16.68
C PRO A 296 -1.45 -46.73 17.38
N ALA A 297 -1.99 -47.62 18.22
CA ALA A 297 -1.23 -48.70 18.80
C ALA A 297 -0.84 -49.72 17.71
N ILE A 298 0.45 -50.07 17.65
CA ILE A 298 0.92 -51.25 16.92
C ILE A 298 0.92 -52.41 17.90
N ASP A 299 0.13 -53.44 17.60
CA ASP A 299 0.09 -54.70 18.33
C ASP A 299 1.07 -55.68 17.64
N ASP A 300 2.10 -56.13 18.37
CA ASP A 300 3.18 -57.00 17.86
C ASP A 300 3.17 -58.36 18.60
N PRO A 301 2.51 -59.39 18.04
CA PRO A 301 2.25 -60.63 18.77
C PRO A 301 3.36 -61.67 18.60
N LEU A 302 4.55 -61.45 19.18
CA LEU A 302 5.65 -62.43 19.08
C LEU A 302 6.66 -62.52 20.24
N ARG A 303 6.20 -62.60 21.51
CA ARG A 303 6.96 -63.28 22.58
C ARG A 303 6.14 -63.72 23.80
#